data_AF-A0A5P9D271-F1
#
_entry.id   AF-A0A5P9D271-F1
#
_cell.length_a   1.000
_cell.length_b   1.000
_cell.length_c   1.000
_cell.angle_alpha   90.00
_cell.angle_beta   90.00
_cell.angle_gamma   90.00
#
_symmetry.space_group_name_H-M   'P 1'
#
loop_
_entity.id
_entity.type
_entity.pdbx_description
1 polymer ?
#
loop_
_entity_poly.entity_id
_entity_poly.type
_entity_poly.pdbx_seq_one_letter_code
_entity_poly.pdbx_strand_id
1 'polypeptide(L)'
;MSSIFPGAARSPAPGAPKMKKPKSLISTWPPKDAAAARWATDGNFWTHARAVGRQNPWDLIIFNFQTQDPLEVNWYLQNAVGCWRLDPSGNFKFDSSLTADGKDGIIYVPSSSWVPPAHFSKGSGAATFMAGVNNSAATILRDLSRRMPTISHGATTMRAQDYRKIAELIETNAITIDVNPDLGGRGGYLDDEKAIKLRFMPRIGNARHASTLANEAVHAATHFYEIPHNMLKNEYVSTVAGAVAMGVTSERVLRRYINPRHFKNWGYYYSGWVWLNDFKPRGGWSITLDDLDHQFEHPYLSTTANPVSELRVSMAGSYGWKGKVEIIPEWD
;
A
#
# COMPACT_ATOMS: atom_id res chain seq x y z
N MET A 1 4.77 38.10 -22.25
CA MET A 1 5.64 36.90 -22.21
C MET A 1 4.74 35.70 -22.33
N SER A 2 4.99 34.80 -23.29
CA SER A 2 4.21 33.56 -23.40
C SER A 2 4.40 32.75 -22.12
N SER A 3 3.33 32.18 -21.57
CA SER A 3 3.42 31.32 -20.39
C SER A 3 4.32 30.12 -20.73
N ILE A 4 5.32 29.85 -19.89
CA ILE A 4 6.24 28.70 -20.05
C ILE A 4 5.44 27.37 -19.96
N PHE A 5 4.29 27.40 -19.29
CA PHE A 5 3.44 26.24 -19.10
C PHE A 5 2.09 26.41 -19.79
N PRO A 6 1.62 25.41 -20.55
CA PRO A 6 0.36 25.51 -21.28
C PRO A 6 -0.86 25.51 -20.35
N GLY A 7 -0.75 24.98 -19.13
CA GLY A 7 -1.89 24.77 -18.22
C GLY A 7 -2.67 23.51 -18.56
N ALA A 8 -3.55 23.07 -17.66
CA ALA A 8 -4.49 21.99 -17.93
C ALA A 8 -5.72 22.50 -18.71
N ALA A 9 -6.20 21.74 -19.68
CA ALA A 9 -7.44 22.02 -20.39
C ALA A 9 -8.69 21.90 -19.50
N ARG A 10 -8.56 21.24 -18.35
CA ARG A 10 -9.67 20.91 -17.46
C ARG A 10 -9.34 21.28 -16.02
N SER A 11 -10.38 21.64 -15.28
CA SER A 11 -10.29 21.88 -13.83
C SER A 11 -10.07 20.58 -13.06
N PRO A 12 -9.40 20.63 -11.90
CA PRO A 12 -9.16 19.45 -11.07
C PRO A 12 -10.46 18.73 -10.65
N ALA A 13 -10.48 17.39 -10.76
CA ALA A 13 -11.61 16.57 -10.34
C ALA A 13 -11.19 15.13 -9.98
N PRO A 14 -11.87 14.45 -9.02
CA PRO A 14 -12.85 15.01 -8.08
C PRO A 14 -12.14 15.70 -6.90
N GLY A 15 -12.61 16.91 -6.54
CA GLY A 15 -12.18 17.60 -5.32
C GLY A 15 -11.06 18.63 -5.50
N ALA A 16 -10.48 19.05 -4.38
CA ALA A 16 -9.47 20.09 -4.31
C ALA A 16 -8.05 19.49 -4.27
N PRO A 17 -7.15 19.85 -5.21
CA PRO A 17 -5.79 19.37 -5.20
C PRO A 17 -5.02 19.92 -4.00
N LYS A 18 -4.13 19.11 -3.43
CA LYS A 18 -3.13 19.59 -2.48
C LYS A 18 -1.91 20.07 -3.26
N MET A 19 -1.85 21.37 -3.54
CA MET A 19 -0.74 21.94 -4.29
C MET A 19 -0.29 23.28 -3.73
N LYS A 20 0.96 23.62 -4.01
CA LYS A 20 1.61 24.87 -3.62
C LYS A 20 2.39 25.38 -4.81
N LYS A 21 2.18 26.64 -5.19
CA LYS A 21 2.96 27.26 -6.25
C LYS A 21 4.44 27.34 -5.82
N PRO A 22 5.40 26.89 -6.65
CA PRO A 22 6.83 27.02 -6.34
C PRO A 22 7.22 28.48 -6.10
N LYS A 23 8.13 28.71 -5.14
CA LYS A 23 8.68 30.05 -4.88
C LYS A 23 9.42 30.60 -6.11
N SER A 24 10.12 29.72 -6.81
CA SER A 24 10.85 30.02 -8.04
C SER A 24 10.39 29.01 -9.09
N LEU A 25 9.86 29.51 -10.21
CA LEU A 25 9.48 28.64 -11.33
C LEU A 25 10.73 28.20 -12.07
N ILE A 26 10.76 26.94 -12.53
CA ILE A 26 11.77 26.50 -13.50
C ILE A 26 11.81 27.44 -14.69
N SER A 27 13.02 27.82 -15.09
CA SER A 27 13.25 28.79 -16.15
C SER A 27 13.18 28.18 -17.55
N THR A 28 13.16 26.85 -17.66
CA THR A 28 13.16 26.15 -18.94
C THR A 28 12.30 24.89 -18.84
N TRP A 29 11.32 24.79 -19.73
CA TRP A 29 10.45 23.63 -19.88
C TRP A 29 10.09 23.51 -21.37
N PRO A 30 10.44 22.42 -22.09
CA PRO A 30 11.10 21.18 -21.63
C PRO A 30 12.43 21.39 -20.88
N PRO A 31 12.83 20.47 -19.97
CA PRO A 31 14.18 20.50 -19.41
C PRO A 31 15.23 20.39 -20.51
N LYS A 32 16.35 21.09 -20.33
CA LYS A 32 17.53 20.92 -21.19
C LYS A 32 18.05 19.48 -21.06
N ASP A 33 18.62 18.97 -22.14
CA ASP A 33 19.25 17.63 -22.20
C ASP A 33 18.28 16.45 -21.98
N ALA A 34 16.98 16.66 -22.25
CA ALA A 34 16.02 15.57 -22.31
C ALA A 34 16.43 14.59 -23.41
N ALA A 35 16.72 13.34 -23.03
CA ALA A 35 17.08 12.28 -23.96
C ALA A 35 15.84 11.74 -24.69
N ALA A 36 14.67 11.80 -24.05
CA ALA A 36 13.40 11.44 -24.66
C ALA A 36 12.23 12.21 -24.04
N ALA A 37 11.08 12.15 -24.71
CA ALA A 37 9.79 12.61 -24.21
C ALA A 37 8.85 11.41 -24.13
N ARG A 38 7.98 11.39 -23.11
CA ARG A 38 6.95 10.36 -22.95
C ARG A 38 5.60 11.01 -22.72
N TRP A 39 4.59 10.46 -23.36
CA TRP A 39 3.21 10.80 -23.07
C TRP A 39 2.90 10.40 -21.64
N ALA A 40 2.30 11.35 -20.92
CA ALA A 40 1.89 11.23 -19.54
C ALA A 40 0.38 11.02 -19.52
N THR A 41 -0.11 10.02 -20.25
CA THR A 41 -1.55 9.77 -20.47
C THR A 41 -2.12 8.73 -19.51
N ASP A 42 -1.27 7.96 -18.82
CA ASP A 42 -1.63 6.93 -17.87
C ASP A 42 -0.63 6.81 -16.71
N GLY A 43 -1.10 6.27 -15.57
CA GLY A 43 -0.26 5.94 -14.43
C GLY A 43 0.30 7.15 -13.68
N ASN A 44 1.55 7.02 -13.21
CA ASN A 44 2.24 8.01 -12.39
C ASN A 44 3.77 7.94 -12.59
N PHE A 45 4.54 8.79 -11.90
CA PHE A 45 6.00 8.86 -12.04
C PHE A 45 6.72 7.52 -11.78
N TRP A 46 6.18 6.64 -10.94
CA TRP A 46 6.74 5.30 -10.74
C TRP A 46 6.68 4.47 -12.01
N THR A 47 5.52 4.45 -12.66
CA THR A 47 5.27 3.68 -13.88
C THR A 47 6.20 4.16 -14.99
N HIS A 48 6.33 5.47 -15.16
CA HIS A 48 7.25 6.03 -16.15
C HIS A 48 8.71 5.83 -15.80
N ALA A 49 9.11 5.92 -14.52
CA ALA A 49 10.50 5.68 -14.10
C ALA A 49 10.91 4.24 -14.38
N ARG A 50 10.08 3.26 -14.00
CA ARG A 50 10.33 1.84 -14.29
C ARG A 50 10.42 1.57 -15.78
N ALA A 51 9.52 2.14 -16.58
CA ALA A 51 9.51 1.97 -18.02
C ALA A 51 10.77 2.50 -18.74
N VAL A 52 11.60 3.28 -18.05
CA VAL A 52 12.88 3.79 -18.56
C VAL A 52 14.07 3.30 -17.74
N GLY A 53 13.89 2.25 -16.95
CA GLY A 53 14.95 1.63 -16.15
C GLY A 53 15.41 2.44 -14.94
N ARG A 54 14.66 3.47 -14.53
CA ARG A 54 14.93 4.24 -13.31
C ARG A 54 14.22 3.66 -12.11
N GLN A 55 14.97 3.40 -11.05
CA GLN A 55 14.45 2.84 -9.80
C GLN A 55 13.78 3.89 -8.90
N ASN A 56 14.26 5.14 -8.96
CA ASN A 56 13.74 6.22 -8.13
C ASN A 56 12.86 7.18 -8.96
N PRO A 57 11.54 7.24 -8.74
CA PRO A 57 10.65 8.14 -9.49
C PRO A 57 10.99 9.62 -9.27
N TRP A 58 11.63 9.95 -8.15
CA TRP A 58 12.06 11.32 -7.89
C TRP A 58 13.09 11.81 -8.88
N ASP A 59 13.86 10.92 -9.53
CA ASP A 59 14.76 11.33 -10.59
C ASP A 59 14.02 12.00 -11.73
N LEU A 60 12.90 11.40 -12.17
CA LEU A 60 12.05 12.00 -13.20
C LEU A 60 11.42 13.30 -12.69
N ILE A 61 10.93 13.32 -11.46
CA ILE A 61 10.31 14.52 -10.87
C ILE A 61 11.31 15.68 -10.81
N ILE A 62 12.52 15.43 -10.32
CA ILE A 62 13.56 16.45 -10.17
C ILE A 62 14.06 16.90 -11.53
N PHE A 63 14.27 15.97 -12.46
CA PHE A 63 14.68 16.33 -13.82
C PHE A 63 13.67 17.25 -14.48
N ASN A 64 12.37 16.94 -14.30
CA ASN A 64 11.31 17.71 -14.91
C ASN A 64 11.08 19.06 -14.20
N PHE A 65 10.92 19.04 -12.88
CA PHE A 65 10.35 20.16 -12.15
C PHE A 65 11.33 20.86 -11.20
N GLN A 66 12.56 20.36 -11.07
CA GLN A 66 13.60 20.89 -10.19
C GLN A 66 13.10 21.16 -8.76
N THR A 67 12.25 20.26 -8.23
CA THR A 67 11.71 20.36 -6.87
C THR A 67 11.58 18.97 -6.24
N GLN A 68 11.55 18.97 -4.90
CA GLN A 68 11.27 17.81 -4.07
C GLN A 68 10.07 18.01 -3.14
N ASP A 69 9.43 19.18 -3.18
CA ASP A 69 8.22 19.46 -2.42
C ASP A 69 7.02 18.81 -3.15
N PRO A 70 6.36 17.79 -2.57
CA PRO A 70 5.24 17.11 -3.24
C PRO A 70 4.09 18.06 -3.63
N LEU A 71 3.89 19.15 -2.89
CA LEU A 71 2.85 20.13 -3.21
C LEU A 71 3.21 20.96 -4.44
N GLU A 72 4.50 21.24 -4.64
CA GLU A 72 5.02 21.91 -5.85
C GLU A 72 4.96 20.95 -7.05
N VAL A 73 5.23 19.66 -6.85
CA VAL A 73 5.04 18.64 -7.88
C VAL A 73 3.60 18.63 -8.39
N ASN A 74 2.59 18.61 -7.50
CA ASN A 74 1.19 18.68 -7.91
C ASN A 74 0.88 19.97 -8.69
N TRP A 75 1.48 21.10 -8.33
CA TRP A 75 1.32 22.34 -9.08
C TRP A 75 1.85 22.21 -10.51
N TYR A 76 3.04 21.61 -10.69
CA TYR A 76 3.62 21.37 -12.00
C TYR A 76 2.85 20.33 -12.83
N LEU A 77 2.33 19.28 -12.21
CA LEU A 77 1.49 18.30 -12.91
C LEU A 77 0.28 18.98 -13.56
N GLN A 78 -0.38 19.89 -12.85
CA GLN A 78 -1.49 20.64 -13.43
C GLN A 78 -1.04 21.66 -14.48
N ASN A 79 -0.02 22.46 -14.18
CA ASN A 79 0.32 23.61 -15.00
C ASN A 79 1.18 23.22 -16.22
N ALA A 80 2.18 22.35 -16.04
CA ALA A 80 3.12 21.97 -17.08
C ALA A 80 2.69 20.75 -17.89
N VAL A 81 2.09 19.75 -17.24
CA VAL A 81 1.71 18.47 -17.87
C VAL A 81 0.23 18.42 -18.26
N GLY A 82 -0.62 19.25 -17.66
CA GLY A 82 -2.05 19.27 -17.95
C GLY A 82 -2.86 18.20 -17.23
N CYS A 83 -2.35 17.67 -16.11
CA CYS A 83 -3.10 16.75 -15.28
C CYS A 83 -4.28 17.46 -14.60
N TRP A 84 -5.44 16.81 -14.64
CA TRP A 84 -6.66 17.32 -14.01
C TRP A 84 -7.35 16.28 -13.14
N ARG A 85 -7.00 14.99 -13.28
CA ARG A 85 -7.60 13.93 -12.46
C ARG A 85 -6.86 13.78 -11.14
N LEU A 86 -7.65 13.70 -10.06
CA LEU A 86 -7.16 13.51 -8.70
C LEU A 86 -7.37 12.07 -8.22
N ASP A 87 -6.44 11.61 -7.39
CA ASP A 87 -6.64 10.44 -6.54
C ASP A 87 -7.40 10.81 -5.24
N PRO A 88 -7.88 9.83 -4.46
CA PRO A 88 -8.58 10.11 -3.20
C PRO A 88 -7.76 10.86 -2.13
N SER A 89 -6.44 10.97 -2.30
CA SER A 89 -5.55 11.68 -1.39
C SER A 89 -5.32 13.15 -1.78
N GLY A 90 -5.81 13.55 -2.97
CA GLY A 90 -5.71 14.89 -3.53
C GLY A 90 -4.47 15.13 -4.39
N ASN A 91 -3.82 14.06 -4.88
CA ASN A 91 -2.68 14.14 -5.81
C ASN A 91 -3.14 13.95 -7.25
N PHE A 92 -2.44 14.59 -8.18
CA PHE A 92 -2.69 14.39 -9.60
C PHE A 92 -2.15 13.05 -10.10
N LYS A 93 -2.87 12.46 -11.06
CA LYS A 93 -2.42 11.30 -11.86
C LYS A 93 -2.41 11.67 -13.35
N PHE A 94 -1.66 10.89 -14.13
CA PHE A 94 -1.45 11.14 -15.55
C PHE A 94 -2.67 10.81 -16.43
N ASP A 95 -3.62 10.01 -15.91
CA ASP A 95 -4.84 9.61 -16.60
C ASP A 95 -5.52 10.78 -17.34
N SER A 96 -5.53 10.68 -18.68
CA SER A 96 -6.18 11.66 -19.56
C SER A 96 -5.64 13.09 -19.40
N SER A 97 -4.35 13.25 -19.08
CA SER A 97 -3.72 14.58 -19.06
C SER A 97 -3.89 15.27 -20.41
N LEU A 98 -4.28 16.54 -20.38
CA LEU A 98 -4.57 17.33 -21.56
C LEU A 98 -4.22 18.78 -21.26
N THR A 99 -3.33 19.34 -22.05
CA THR A 99 -2.88 20.73 -21.92
C THR A 99 -3.89 21.70 -22.53
N ALA A 100 -3.88 22.97 -22.13
CA ALA A 100 -4.87 23.95 -22.60
C ALA A 100 -4.80 24.23 -24.11
N ASP A 101 -3.68 23.93 -24.76
CA ASP A 101 -3.52 23.96 -26.22
C ASP A 101 -4.00 22.67 -26.91
N GLY A 102 -4.66 21.76 -26.17
CA GLY A 102 -5.31 20.56 -26.71
C GLY A 102 -4.37 19.40 -27.01
N LYS A 103 -3.17 19.39 -26.42
CA LYS A 103 -2.18 18.31 -26.60
C LYS A 103 -2.12 17.39 -25.38
N ASP A 104 -1.71 16.15 -25.60
CA ASP A 104 -1.45 15.24 -24.49
C ASP A 104 -0.31 15.74 -23.61
N GLY A 105 -0.41 15.47 -22.31
CA GLY A 105 0.65 15.81 -21.37
C GLY A 105 1.94 15.06 -21.68
N ILE A 106 3.07 15.73 -21.48
CA ILE A 106 4.40 15.16 -21.70
C ILE A 106 5.24 15.28 -20.43
N ILE A 107 5.96 14.21 -20.11
CA ILE A 107 7.10 14.25 -19.19
C ILE A 107 8.37 13.91 -19.97
N TYR A 108 9.48 14.49 -19.54
CA TYR A 108 10.78 14.32 -20.18
C TYR A 108 11.63 13.33 -19.40
N VAL A 109 12.39 12.54 -20.15
CA VAL A 109 13.25 11.49 -19.62
C VAL A 109 14.70 11.95 -19.78
N PRO A 110 15.49 12.01 -18.70
CA PRO A 110 16.89 12.35 -18.80
C PRO A 110 17.69 11.20 -19.41
N SER A 111 18.94 11.46 -19.82
CA SER A 111 19.86 10.38 -20.20
C SER A 111 20.05 9.37 -19.05
N SER A 112 20.45 8.13 -19.38
CA SER A 112 20.71 7.09 -18.37
C SER A 112 21.84 7.46 -17.40
N SER A 113 22.80 8.28 -17.85
CA SER A 113 23.92 8.78 -17.05
C SER A 113 23.57 9.99 -16.20
N TRP A 114 22.40 10.62 -16.39
CA TRP A 114 22.01 11.78 -15.61
C TRP A 114 21.74 11.40 -14.17
N VAL A 115 22.29 12.21 -13.26
CA VAL A 115 22.02 12.15 -11.83
C VAL A 115 21.48 13.51 -11.36
N PRO A 116 20.49 13.54 -10.46
CA PRO A 116 20.03 14.77 -9.85
C PRO A 116 21.16 15.49 -9.11
N PRO A 117 21.15 16.84 -9.12
CA PRO A 117 22.10 17.64 -8.33
C PRO A 117 22.14 17.23 -6.85
N ALA A 118 23.33 17.27 -6.23
CA ALA A 118 23.55 16.75 -4.88
C ALA A 118 22.67 17.37 -3.76
N HIS A 119 22.16 18.59 -3.95
CA HIS A 119 21.27 19.24 -2.98
C HIS A 119 19.87 18.61 -2.93
N PHE A 120 19.53 17.78 -3.91
CA PHE A 120 18.27 17.07 -3.98
C PHE A 120 18.33 15.74 -3.21
N SER A 121 17.93 15.75 -1.95
CA SER A 121 17.91 14.58 -1.04
C SER A 121 17.07 13.36 -1.46
N LYS A 122 15.97 13.56 -2.20
CA LYS A 122 15.09 12.50 -2.72
C LYS A 122 15.52 11.91 -4.07
N GLY A 123 16.48 12.51 -4.78
CA GLY A 123 16.98 12.01 -6.05
C GLY A 123 17.94 10.83 -5.89
N SER A 124 18.50 10.30 -6.97
CA SER A 124 19.40 9.15 -6.94
C SER A 124 20.52 9.29 -5.89
N GLY A 125 20.90 8.24 -5.15
CA GLY A 125 20.21 7.87 -3.91
C GLY A 125 19.22 6.70 -3.94
N ALA A 126 19.06 5.96 -5.04
CA ALA A 126 18.08 4.86 -5.12
C ALA A 126 18.22 3.85 -3.97
N ALA A 127 19.46 3.51 -3.59
CA ALA A 127 19.75 2.70 -2.42
C ALA A 127 19.24 3.34 -1.12
N THR A 128 19.44 4.64 -0.90
CA THR A 128 18.97 5.36 0.30
C THR A 128 17.45 5.46 0.36
N PHE A 129 16.80 5.72 -0.78
CA PHE A 129 15.34 5.79 -0.85
C PHE A 129 14.70 4.41 -0.61
N MET A 130 15.17 3.38 -1.32
CA MET A 130 14.69 2.00 -1.11
C MET A 130 15.06 1.49 0.27
N ALA A 131 16.23 1.85 0.82
CA ALA A 131 16.57 1.59 2.21
C ALA A 131 15.59 2.29 3.16
N GLY A 132 15.12 3.50 2.86
CA GLY A 132 14.07 4.18 3.61
C GLY A 132 12.73 3.45 3.57
N VAL A 133 12.36 2.89 2.41
CA VAL A 133 11.15 2.05 2.24
C VAL A 133 11.28 0.75 3.05
N ASN A 134 12.39 0.02 2.87
CA ASN A 134 12.68 -1.22 3.58
C ASN A 134 12.74 -0.99 5.10
N ASN A 135 13.44 0.05 5.56
CA ASN A 135 13.53 0.43 6.97
C ASN A 135 12.16 0.77 7.55
N SER A 136 11.30 1.47 6.80
CA SER A 136 9.94 1.79 7.25
C SER A 136 9.08 0.52 7.40
N ALA A 137 9.15 -0.40 6.42
CA ALA A 137 8.44 -1.68 6.50
C ALA A 137 8.95 -2.55 7.66
N ALA A 138 10.27 -2.71 7.78
CA ALA A 138 10.91 -3.48 8.84
C ALA A 138 10.61 -2.89 10.23
N THR A 139 10.63 -1.57 10.38
CA THR A 139 10.28 -0.89 11.64
C THR A 139 8.83 -1.18 12.05
N ILE A 140 7.88 -1.11 11.11
CA ILE A 140 6.48 -1.44 11.37
C ILE A 140 6.35 -2.89 11.82
N LEU A 141 6.97 -3.84 11.12
CA LEU A 141 6.90 -5.26 11.45
C LEU A 141 7.55 -5.58 12.80
N ARG A 142 8.66 -4.94 13.16
CA ARG A 142 9.25 -5.05 14.51
C ARG A 142 8.32 -4.53 15.59
N ASP A 143 7.69 -3.39 15.36
CA ASP A 143 6.72 -2.83 16.30
C ASP A 143 5.50 -3.75 16.46
N LEU A 144 5.05 -4.41 15.39
CA LEU A 144 4.04 -5.46 15.43
C LEU A 144 4.53 -6.71 16.19
N SER A 145 5.79 -7.12 16.06
CA SER A 145 6.36 -8.27 16.79
C SER A 145 6.29 -8.17 18.31
N ARG A 146 5.99 -6.99 18.86
CA ARG A 146 5.85 -6.74 20.30
C ARG A 146 4.40 -6.65 20.77
N ARG A 147 3.45 -6.53 19.84
CA ARG A 147 2.05 -6.19 20.13
C ARG A 147 1.04 -7.17 19.55
N MET A 148 1.45 -7.97 18.57
CA MET A 148 0.61 -8.98 17.93
C MET A 148 0.53 -10.26 18.78
N PRO A 149 -0.64 -10.92 18.85
CA PRO A 149 -0.76 -12.27 19.39
C PRO A 149 -0.18 -13.29 18.40
N THR A 150 -0.08 -14.54 18.84
CA THR A 150 0.01 -15.67 17.92
C THR A 150 -1.36 -15.88 17.27
N ILE A 151 -1.39 -16.07 15.95
CA ILE A 151 -2.62 -16.31 15.18
C ILE A 151 -2.44 -17.60 14.40
N SER A 152 -3.36 -18.55 14.54
CA SER A 152 -3.22 -19.86 13.88
C SER A 152 -4.53 -20.43 13.34
N HIS A 153 -4.44 -21.18 12.25
CA HIS A 153 -5.53 -22.00 11.73
C HIS A 153 -4.98 -23.18 10.91
N GLY A 154 -5.23 -24.40 11.39
CA GLY A 154 -4.57 -25.60 10.85
C GLY A 154 -3.05 -25.52 10.98
N ALA A 155 -2.33 -25.82 9.90
CA ALA A 155 -0.86 -25.75 9.87
C ALA A 155 -0.32 -24.31 9.77
N THR A 156 -1.15 -23.34 9.39
CA THR A 156 -0.74 -21.95 9.25
C THR A 156 -0.71 -21.29 10.61
N THR A 157 0.47 -20.79 11.01
CA THR A 157 0.66 -20.07 12.26
C THR A 157 1.54 -18.86 12.02
N MET A 158 1.11 -17.70 12.52
CA MET A 158 1.90 -16.47 12.57
C MET A 158 2.13 -16.09 14.03
N ARG A 159 3.36 -16.23 14.50
CA ARG A 159 3.78 -15.84 15.85
C ARG A 159 4.29 -14.41 15.85
N ALA A 160 4.35 -13.79 17.02
CA ALA A 160 4.91 -12.45 17.17
C ALA A 160 6.36 -12.36 16.65
N GLN A 161 7.17 -13.40 16.89
CA GLN A 161 8.56 -13.50 16.41
C GLN A 161 8.68 -13.61 14.89
N ASP A 162 7.66 -14.10 14.19
CA ASP A 162 7.71 -14.24 12.74
C ASP A 162 7.68 -12.86 12.06
N TYR A 163 6.95 -11.89 12.61
CA TYR A 163 7.03 -10.50 12.14
C TYR A 163 8.44 -9.92 12.26
N ARG A 164 9.15 -10.24 13.36
CA ARG A 164 10.55 -9.84 13.52
C ARG A 164 11.43 -10.52 12.47
N LYS A 165 11.21 -11.81 12.22
CA LYS A 165 11.96 -12.55 11.20
C LYS A 165 11.76 -11.96 9.80
N ILE A 166 10.52 -11.65 9.41
CA ILE A 166 10.25 -11.00 8.12
C ILE A 166 10.90 -9.61 8.06
N ALA A 167 10.91 -8.85 9.15
CA ALA A 167 11.61 -7.57 9.21
C ALA A 167 13.12 -7.73 8.94
N GLU A 168 13.76 -8.74 9.54
CA GLU A 168 15.18 -9.06 9.29
C GLU A 168 15.42 -9.45 7.84
N LEU A 169 14.56 -10.28 7.25
CA LEU A 169 14.67 -10.68 5.84
C LEU A 169 14.55 -9.49 4.88
N ILE A 170 13.73 -8.48 5.22
CA ILE A 170 13.63 -7.24 4.45
C ILE A 170 14.94 -6.44 4.51
N GLU A 171 15.57 -6.37 5.68
CA GLU A 171 16.81 -5.61 5.87
C GLU A 171 18.02 -6.27 5.23
N THR A 172 18.06 -7.60 5.23
CA THR A 172 19.09 -8.37 4.52
C THR A 172 18.80 -8.51 3.03
N ASN A 173 17.74 -7.87 2.51
CA ASN A 173 17.24 -7.98 1.13
C ASN A 173 16.94 -9.42 0.67
N ALA A 174 16.66 -10.34 1.61
CA ALA A 174 16.18 -11.68 1.30
C ALA A 174 14.67 -11.67 0.92
N ILE A 175 13.95 -10.66 1.39
CA ILE A 175 12.62 -10.26 0.91
C ILE A 175 12.71 -8.80 0.47
N THR A 176 12.14 -8.46 -0.67
CA THR A 176 12.12 -7.07 -1.17
C THR A 176 10.77 -6.41 -0.91
N ILE A 177 10.78 -5.07 -0.73
CA ILE A 177 9.55 -4.27 -0.76
C ILE A 177 9.47 -3.57 -2.11
N ASP A 178 8.42 -3.85 -2.87
CA ASP A 178 8.16 -3.20 -4.14
C ASP A 178 6.94 -2.25 -4.02
N VAL A 179 7.14 -0.95 -4.21
CA VAL A 179 6.07 0.04 -4.12
C VAL A 179 5.56 0.44 -5.50
N ASN A 180 4.36 -0.01 -5.84
CA ASN A 180 3.68 0.30 -7.10
C ASN A 180 2.29 0.92 -6.84
N PRO A 181 2.10 2.25 -6.96
CA PRO A 181 0.82 2.90 -6.69
C PRO A 181 -0.33 2.51 -7.62
N ASP A 182 -0.01 1.91 -8.77
CA ASP A 182 -0.99 1.45 -9.76
C ASP A 182 -1.37 -0.03 -9.55
N LEU A 183 -0.82 -0.69 -8.52
CA LEU A 183 -1.16 -2.07 -8.16
C LEU A 183 -2.66 -2.22 -7.89
N GLY A 184 -3.27 -3.25 -8.47
CA GLY A 184 -4.61 -3.70 -8.10
C GLY A 184 -4.63 -4.19 -6.65
N GLY A 185 -5.57 -3.71 -5.83
CA GLY A 185 -5.58 -4.02 -4.39
C GLY A 185 -4.73 -3.07 -3.55
N ARG A 186 -4.26 -3.54 -2.38
CA ARG A 186 -3.44 -2.74 -1.43
C ARG A 186 -2.02 -3.27 -1.28
N GLY A 187 -1.85 -4.57 -1.42
CA GLY A 187 -0.57 -5.25 -1.44
C GLY A 187 -0.75 -6.70 -1.86
N GLY A 188 0.36 -7.41 -1.95
CA GLY A 188 0.43 -8.83 -2.23
C GLY A 188 1.85 -9.34 -2.03
N TYR A 189 2.02 -10.55 -1.54
CA TYR A 189 3.30 -11.25 -1.55
C TYR A 189 3.42 -12.12 -2.80
N LEU A 190 4.58 -12.08 -3.46
CA LEU A 190 4.89 -12.93 -4.61
C LEU A 190 6.04 -13.86 -4.26
N ASP A 191 5.73 -15.15 -4.20
CA ASP A 191 6.67 -16.21 -3.79
C ASP A 191 7.90 -16.25 -4.71
N ASP A 192 7.69 -16.25 -6.04
CA ASP A 192 8.77 -16.32 -7.04
C ASP A 192 9.72 -15.11 -7.00
N GLU A 193 9.19 -13.93 -6.70
CA GLU A 193 9.97 -12.69 -6.62
C GLU A 193 10.54 -12.45 -5.22
N LYS A 194 10.10 -13.23 -4.22
CA LYS A 194 10.34 -12.97 -2.79
C LYS A 194 10.08 -11.50 -2.44
N ALA A 195 8.94 -10.99 -2.90
CA ALA A 195 8.64 -9.56 -2.85
C ALA A 195 7.27 -9.30 -2.20
N ILE A 196 7.24 -8.35 -1.26
CA ILE A 196 6.00 -7.74 -0.79
C ILE A 196 5.73 -6.53 -1.68
N LYS A 197 4.72 -6.64 -2.55
CA LYS A 197 4.22 -5.55 -3.37
C LYS A 197 3.25 -4.70 -2.55
N LEU A 198 3.42 -3.39 -2.58
CA LEU A 198 2.57 -2.44 -1.86
C LEU A 198 2.11 -1.33 -2.80
N ARG A 199 0.84 -0.94 -2.67
CA ARG A 199 0.31 0.21 -3.40
C ARG A 199 0.80 1.55 -2.84
N PHE A 200 1.39 1.55 -1.66
CA PHE A 200 1.75 2.76 -0.95
C PHE A 200 3.14 2.63 -0.36
N MET A 201 3.78 3.76 -0.13
CA MET A 201 4.96 3.80 0.71
C MET A 201 4.57 3.50 2.17
N PRO A 202 5.20 2.51 2.84
CA PRO A 202 5.01 2.26 4.26
C PRO A 202 5.19 3.54 5.08
N ARG A 203 4.33 3.76 6.07
CA ARG A 203 4.39 4.92 6.96
C ARG A 203 4.21 4.44 8.39
N ILE A 204 5.21 4.71 9.23
CA ILE A 204 5.20 4.34 10.65
C ILE A 204 3.97 4.99 11.31
N GLY A 205 3.28 4.22 12.16
CA GLY A 205 2.05 4.66 12.85
C GLY A 205 0.78 4.69 11.98
N ASN A 206 0.86 4.42 10.68
CA ASN A 206 -0.34 4.32 9.85
C ASN A 206 -0.96 2.91 9.95
N ALA A 207 -2.08 2.80 10.65
CA ALA A 207 -2.76 1.52 10.91
C ALA A 207 -3.16 0.75 9.65
N ARG A 208 -3.45 1.43 8.53
CA ARG A 208 -3.76 0.75 7.26
C ARG A 208 -2.52 0.13 6.63
N HIS A 209 -1.37 0.79 6.78
CA HIS A 209 -0.10 0.26 6.25
C HIS A 209 0.38 -0.91 7.11
N ALA A 210 0.25 -0.82 8.44
CA ALA A 210 0.52 -1.92 9.35
C ALA A 210 -0.39 -3.14 9.07
N SER A 211 -1.68 -2.91 8.83
CA SER A 211 -2.65 -3.95 8.46
C SER A 211 -2.22 -4.72 7.20
N THR A 212 -1.95 -4.02 6.10
CA THR A 212 -1.51 -4.67 4.85
C THR A 212 -0.16 -5.35 5.02
N LEU A 213 0.81 -4.73 5.69
CA LEU A 213 2.12 -5.36 5.94
C LEU A 213 1.99 -6.64 6.79
N ALA A 214 1.12 -6.64 7.79
CA ALA A 214 0.88 -7.83 8.61
C ALA A 214 0.24 -8.96 7.80
N ASN A 215 -0.71 -8.62 6.91
CA ASN A 215 -1.31 -9.56 5.97
C ASN A 215 -0.23 -10.21 5.09
N GLU A 216 0.55 -9.39 4.37
CA GLU A 216 1.58 -9.89 3.46
C GLU A 216 2.73 -10.62 4.20
N ALA A 217 3.02 -10.25 5.44
CA ALA A 217 4.01 -10.94 6.25
C ALA A 217 3.60 -12.38 6.60
N VAL A 218 2.30 -12.70 6.69
CA VAL A 218 1.85 -14.09 6.87
C VAL A 218 2.22 -14.91 5.64
N HIS A 219 1.92 -14.42 4.44
CA HIS A 219 2.28 -15.11 3.19
C HIS A 219 3.80 -15.30 3.09
N ALA A 220 4.57 -14.25 3.36
CA ALA A 220 6.03 -14.33 3.40
C ALA A 220 6.55 -15.35 4.42
N ALA A 221 5.96 -15.43 5.62
CA ALA A 221 6.33 -16.38 6.64
C ALA A 221 6.00 -17.82 6.23
N THR A 222 4.82 -18.06 5.64
CA THR A 222 4.44 -19.39 5.16
C THR A 222 5.36 -19.90 4.07
N HIS A 223 5.77 -19.02 3.14
CA HIS A 223 6.77 -19.36 2.12
C HIS A 223 8.14 -19.62 2.75
N PHE A 224 8.61 -18.74 3.65
CA PHE A 224 9.91 -18.88 4.30
C PHE A 224 10.06 -20.19 5.10
N TYR A 225 9.00 -20.62 5.78
CA TYR A 225 8.99 -21.85 6.57
C TYR A 225 8.56 -23.09 5.79
N GLU A 226 8.35 -22.98 4.48
CA GLU A 226 7.91 -24.07 3.60
C GLU A 226 6.63 -24.77 4.12
N ILE A 227 5.73 -24.00 4.73
CA ILE A 227 4.47 -24.53 5.26
C ILE A 227 3.60 -24.94 4.06
N PRO A 228 3.05 -26.17 4.03
CA PRO A 228 2.19 -26.62 2.94
C PRO A 228 1.11 -25.59 2.61
N HIS A 229 1.09 -25.16 1.35
CA HIS A 229 0.29 -24.02 0.94
C HIS A 229 -1.19 -24.38 0.80
N ASN A 230 -1.95 -24.25 1.89
CA ASN A 230 -3.40 -24.15 1.81
C ASN A 230 -3.77 -22.67 1.69
N MET A 231 -4.01 -22.23 0.45
CA MET A 231 -4.27 -20.83 0.12
C MET A 231 -5.38 -20.22 1.00
N LEU A 232 -6.51 -20.91 1.14
CA LEU A 232 -7.63 -20.40 1.92
C LEU A 232 -7.31 -20.25 3.41
N LYS A 233 -6.64 -21.24 4.01
CA LYS A 233 -6.23 -21.17 5.42
C LYS A 233 -5.21 -20.05 5.65
N ASN A 234 -4.28 -19.86 4.70
CA ASN A 234 -3.33 -18.76 4.72
C ASN A 234 -4.02 -17.40 4.68
N GLU A 235 -5.01 -17.25 3.79
CA GLU A 235 -5.81 -16.02 3.68
C GLU A 235 -6.63 -15.72 4.96
N TYR A 236 -7.15 -16.74 5.66
CA TYR A 236 -7.81 -16.52 6.94
C TYR A 236 -6.83 -15.96 7.98
N VAL A 237 -5.67 -16.58 8.15
CA VAL A 237 -4.65 -16.13 9.12
C VAL A 237 -4.13 -14.75 8.74
N SER A 238 -3.87 -14.48 7.46
CA SER A 238 -3.38 -13.18 6.99
C SER A 238 -4.42 -12.08 7.19
N THR A 239 -5.70 -12.35 6.92
CA THR A 239 -6.78 -11.39 7.13
C THR A 239 -6.96 -11.05 8.61
N VAL A 240 -6.98 -12.06 9.49
CA VAL A 240 -7.05 -11.84 10.95
C VAL A 240 -5.81 -11.07 11.45
N ALA A 241 -4.62 -11.42 10.97
CA ALA A 241 -3.38 -10.69 11.26
C ALA A 241 -3.48 -9.22 10.83
N GLY A 242 -3.98 -8.94 9.62
CA GLY A 242 -4.20 -7.60 9.13
C GLY A 242 -5.19 -6.80 9.99
N ALA A 243 -6.27 -7.42 10.44
CA ALA A 243 -7.27 -6.80 11.31
C ALA A 243 -6.70 -6.46 12.71
N VAL A 244 -6.01 -7.42 13.34
CA VAL A 244 -5.36 -7.23 14.65
C VAL A 244 -4.27 -6.16 14.57
N ALA A 245 -3.44 -6.19 13.52
CA ALA A 245 -2.40 -5.17 13.28
C ALA A 245 -2.99 -3.76 13.14
N MET A 246 -4.16 -3.63 12.51
CA MET A 246 -4.88 -2.35 12.46
C MET A 246 -5.30 -1.90 13.86
N GLY A 247 -5.86 -2.81 14.66
CA GLY A 247 -6.31 -2.54 16.04
C GLY A 247 -5.20 -2.08 16.96
N VAL A 248 -4.09 -2.82 17.04
CA VAL A 248 -2.94 -2.49 17.90
C VAL A 248 -2.21 -1.21 17.47
N THR A 249 -2.33 -0.82 16.20
CA THR A 249 -1.77 0.44 15.71
C THR A 249 -2.73 1.61 15.94
N SER A 250 -4.04 1.42 15.69
CA SER A 250 -5.07 2.43 15.98
C SER A 250 -6.47 1.83 16.05
N GLU A 251 -6.97 1.63 17.27
CA GLU A 251 -8.35 1.20 17.51
C GLU A 251 -9.38 2.11 16.83
N ARG A 252 -9.15 3.43 16.85
CA ARG A 252 -10.02 4.40 16.18
C ARG A 252 -10.16 4.12 14.68
N VAL A 253 -9.08 3.71 14.01
CA VAL A 253 -9.13 3.35 12.59
C VAL A 253 -9.89 2.03 12.43
N LEU A 254 -9.58 1.02 13.24
CA LEU A 254 -10.27 -0.27 13.21
C LEU A 254 -11.79 -0.13 13.39
N ARG A 255 -12.25 0.65 14.38
CA ARG A 255 -13.67 0.94 14.63
C ARG A 255 -14.41 1.48 13.41
N ARG A 256 -13.74 2.28 12.56
CA ARG A 256 -14.35 2.77 11.31
C ARG A 256 -14.58 1.65 10.29
N TYR A 257 -13.68 0.66 10.24
CA TYR A 257 -13.68 -0.42 9.26
C TYR A 257 -14.61 -1.58 9.64
N ILE A 258 -14.93 -1.75 10.93
CA ILE A 258 -15.93 -2.72 11.38
C ILE A 258 -17.37 -2.17 11.30
N ASN A 259 -17.58 -0.91 10.89
CA ASN A 259 -18.93 -0.37 10.82
C ASN A 259 -19.63 -0.84 9.52
N PRO A 260 -20.64 -1.72 9.60
CA PRO A 260 -21.30 -2.30 8.43
C PRO A 260 -22.06 -1.26 7.60
N ARG A 261 -22.43 -0.12 8.19
CA ARG A 261 -23.10 0.98 7.46
C ARG A 261 -22.16 1.75 6.54
N HIS A 262 -20.85 1.63 6.77
CA HIS A 262 -19.84 2.40 6.03
C HIS A 262 -18.86 1.51 5.26
N PHE A 263 -18.78 0.23 5.59
CA PHE A 263 -17.80 -0.67 5.00
C PHE A 263 -18.42 -2.02 4.64
N LYS A 264 -18.46 -2.31 3.34
CA LYS A 264 -19.08 -3.54 2.81
C LYS A 264 -18.42 -4.81 3.35
N ASN A 265 -17.09 -4.79 3.50
CA ASN A 265 -16.30 -5.94 3.94
C ASN A 265 -15.86 -5.79 5.41
N TRP A 266 -16.77 -5.34 6.27
CA TRP A 266 -16.49 -5.10 7.69
C TRP A 266 -16.09 -6.39 8.44
N GLY A 267 -16.58 -7.55 7.97
CA GLY A 267 -16.25 -8.87 8.52
C GLY A 267 -14.76 -9.20 8.50
N TYR A 268 -13.99 -8.65 7.54
CA TYR A 268 -12.52 -8.75 7.54
C TYR A 268 -11.87 -8.20 8.81
N TYR A 269 -12.46 -7.14 9.36
CA TYR A 269 -11.85 -6.38 10.45
C TYR A 269 -12.43 -6.75 11.81
N TYR A 270 -13.56 -7.46 11.84
CA TYR A 270 -14.27 -7.73 13.08
C TYR A 270 -13.48 -8.64 14.03
N SER A 271 -12.76 -9.63 13.49
CA SER A 271 -11.84 -10.48 14.26
C SER A 271 -10.78 -9.68 15.04
N GLY A 272 -10.23 -8.62 14.42
CA GLY A 272 -9.29 -7.71 15.09
C GLY A 272 -9.92 -6.94 16.25
N TRP A 273 -11.21 -6.60 16.14
CA TRP A 273 -11.93 -5.91 17.21
C TRP A 273 -12.23 -6.85 18.37
N VAL A 274 -12.69 -8.06 18.08
CA VAL A 274 -12.97 -9.10 19.09
C VAL A 274 -11.69 -9.43 19.87
N TRP A 275 -10.57 -9.67 19.18
CA TRP A 275 -9.32 -9.90 19.92
C TRP A 275 -8.95 -8.72 20.82
N LEU A 276 -9.06 -7.49 20.33
CA LEU A 276 -8.66 -6.29 21.07
C LEU A 276 -9.53 -6.05 22.33
N ASN A 277 -10.83 -6.37 22.28
CA ASN A 277 -11.79 -6.02 23.33
C ASN A 277 -12.17 -7.22 24.23
N ASP A 278 -12.14 -8.45 23.71
CA ASP A 278 -12.55 -9.64 24.48
C ASP A 278 -11.35 -10.47 24.95
N PHE A 279 -10.37 -10.73 24.08
CA PHE A 279 -9.27 -11.63 24.39
C PHE A 279 -8.08 -10.93 25.06
N LYS A 280 -7.61 -9.82 24.47
CA LYS A 280 -6.43 -9.09 24.96
C LYS A 280 -6.58 -8.60 26.40
N PRO A 281 -7.71 -8.02 26.85
CA PRO A 281 -7.86 -7.59 28.24
C PRO A 281 -7.81 -8.74 29.26
N ARG A 282 -8.07 -9.97 28.80
CA ARG A 282 -7.99 -11.20 29.61
C ARG A 282 -6.61 -11.88 29.53
N GLY A 283 -5.63 -11.23 28.87
CA GLY A 283 -4.29 -11.79 28.68
C GLY A 283 -4.16 -12.76 27.51
N GLY A 284 -5.13 -12.78 26.57
CA GLY A 284 -5.07 -13.63 25.38
C GLY A 284 -3.98 -13.20 24.39
N TRP A 285 -2.86 -13.92 24.36
CA TRP A 285 -1.73 -13.72 23.44
C TRP A 285 -1.61 -14.80 22.36
N SER A 286 -2.59 -15.68 22.28
CA SER A 286 -2.78 -16.64 21.20
C SER A 286 -4.26 -16.68 20.86
N ILE A 287 -4.57 -16.69 19.56
CA ILE A 287 -5.92 -16.88 19.04
C ILE A 287 -5.90 -17.83 17.85
N THR A 288 -6.88 -18.73 17.84
CA THR A 288 -7.18 -19.59 16.71
C THR A 288 -8.43 -19.07 15.98
N LEU A 289 -8.69 -19.59 14.78
CA LEU A 289 -9.98 -19.33 14.13
C LEU A 289 -11.15 -19.92 14.93
N ASP A 290 -10.96 -21.04 15.64
CA ASP A 290 -12.01 -21.67 16.43
C ASP A 290 -12.40 -20.81 17.64
N ASP A 291 -11.42 -20.15 18.28
CA ASP A 291 -11.68 -19.17 19.35
C ASP A 291 -12.56 -18.00 18.85
N LEU A 292 -12.51 -17.70 17.56
CA LEU A 292 -13.29 -16.66 16.91
C LEU A 292 -14.64 -17.17 16.37
N ASP A 293 -14.90 -18.48 16.36
CA ASP A 293 -16.14 -19.09 15.82
C ASP A 293 -17.27 -19.12 16.85
N HIS A 294 -17.49 -17.98 17.50
CA HIS A 294 -18.52 -17.77 18.51
C HIS A 294 -19.23 -16.44 18.28
N GLN A 295 -20.34 -16.23 18.99
CA GLN A 295 -21.09 -14.97 18.93
C GLN A 295 -20.48 -13.95 19.88
N PHE A 296 -20.12 -12.77 19.37
CA PHE A 296 -19.58 -11.65 20.15
C PHE A 296 -20.46 -10.41 19.96
N GLU A 297 -20.49 -9.53 20.96
CA GLU A 297 -21.18 -8.24 20.85
C GLU A 297 -20.48 -7.35 19.84
N HIS A 298 -21.24 -6.82 18.87
CA HIS A 298 -20.68 -5.93 17.86
C HIS A 298 -21.04 -4.46 18.17
N PRO A 299 -20.08 -3.53 18.19
CA PRO A 299 -20.30 -2.16 18.71
C PRO A 299 -21.25 -1.29 17.86
N TYR A 300 -21.64 -1.75 16.66
CA TYR A 300 -22.55 -1.05 15.75
C TYR A 300 -23.82 -1.83 15.40
N LEU A 301 -23.94 -3.09 15.83
CA LEU A 301 -25.13 -3.90 15.60
C LEU A 301 -25.92 -3.98 16.90
N SER A 302 -27.24 -4.11 16.79
CA SER A 302 -28.10 -4.40 17.95
C SER A 302 -28.11 -5.90 18.31
N THR A 303 -27.32 -6.71 17.60
CA THR A 303 -27.23 -8.16 17.73
C THR A 303 -25.78 -8.56 17.92
N THR A 304 -25.56 -9.79 18.39
CA THR A 304 -24.26 -10.44 18.30
C THR A 304 -23.95 -10.81 16.84
N ALA A 305 -22.66 -10.95 16.54
CA ALA A 305 -22.17 -11.44 15.26
C ALA A 305 -21.03 -12.44 15.49
N ASN A 306 -20.87 -13.38 14.56
CA ASN A 306 -19.78 -14.36 14.59
C ASN A 306 -18.65 -13.92 13.65
N PRO A 307 -17.45 -13.57 14.16
CA PRO A 307 -16.31 -13.10 13.37
C PRO A 307 -15.91 -14.03 12.23
N VAL A 308 -15.90 -15.34 12.45
CA VAL A 308 -15.53 -16.33 11.42
C VAL A 308 -16.59 -16.38 10.31
N SER A 309 -17.86 -16.37 10.68
CA SER A 309 -18.97 -16.33 9.71
C SER A 309 -18.90 -15.08 8.83
N GLU A 310 -18.67 -13.91 9.43
CA GLU A 310 -18.58 -12.63 8.71
C GLU A 310 -17.32 -12.51 7.85
N LEU A 311 -16.20 -13.07 8.33
CA LEU A 311 -14.97 -13.22 7.58
C LEU A 311 -15.19 -14.09 6.32
N ARG A 312 -15.81 -15.27 6.48
CA ARG A 312 -16.14 -16.18 5.37
C ARG A 312 -17.01 -15.51 4.33
N VAL A 313 -18.06 -14.80 4.74
CA VAL A 313 -18.95 -14.05 3.83
C VAL A 313 -18.16 -12.97 3.07
N SER A 314 -17.33 -12.20 3.77
CA SER A 314 -16.51 -11.14 3.16
C SER A 314 -15.52 -11.71 2.13
N MET A 315 -14.89 -12.85 2.44
CA MET A 315 -13.93 -13.53 1.57
C MET A 315 -14.60 -14.13 0.33
N ALA A 316 -15.74 -14.80 0.48
CA ALA A 316 -16.48 -15.36 -0.64
C ALA A 316 -16.85 -14.29 -1.69
N GLY A 317 -17.22 -13.09 -1.23
CA GLY A 317 -17.52 -11.95 -2.09
C GLY A 317 -16.31 -11.37 -2.84
N SER A 318 -15.08 -11.55 -2.33
CA SER A 318 -13.86 -10.98 -2.93
C SER A 318 -13.08 -11.98 -3.78
N TYR A 319 -13.11 -13.26 -3.43
CA TYR A 319 -12.42 -14.34 -4.15
C TYR A 319 -13.33 -15.09 -5.12
N GLY A 320 -14.61 -14.69 -5.25
CA GLY A 320 -15.52 -15.21 -6.27
C GLY A 320 -15.74 -16.72 -6.17
N TRP A 321 -15.77 -17.27 -4.96
CA TRP A 321 -15.90 -18.70 -4.70
C TRP A 321 -17.23 -19.23 -5.28
N LYS A 322 -17.21 -19.64 -6.54
CA LYS A 322 -18.26 -20.43 -7.19
C LYS A 322 -17.97 -21.87 -6.83
N GLY A 323 -18.72 -22.41 -5.88
CA GLY A 323 -18.45 -23.67 -5.20
C GLY A 323 -17.98 -24.80 -6.11
N LYS A 324 -16.83 -25.37 -5.76
CA LYS A 324 -16.81 -26.79 -5.43
C LYS A 324 -16.38 -26.85 -3.98
N VAL A 325 -17.28 -27.37 -3.14
CA VAL A 325 -16.94 -27.79 -1.78
C VAL A 325 -15.76 -28.74 -1.94
N GLU A 326 -14.60 -28.34 -1.41
CA GLU A 326 -13.54 -29.30 -1.15
C GLU A 326 -14.15 -30.23 -0.09
N ILE A 327 -14.52 -31.44 -0.50
CA ILE A 327 -14.92 -32.49 0.43
C ILE A 327 -13.70 -32.68 1.33
N ILE A 328 -13.78 -32.14 2.54
CA ILE A 328 -12.87 -32.46 3.63
C ILE A 328 -13.06 -33.97 3.82
N PRO A 329 -12.06 -34.81 3.56
CA PRO A 329 -12.14 -36.18 4.03
C PRO A 329 -12.20 -36.07 5.54
N GLU A 330 -13.33 -36.48 6.13
CA GLU A 330 -13.36 -36.86 7.54
C GLU A 330 -12.32 -37.99 7.67
N TRP A 331 -11.20 -37.69 8.32
CA TRP A 331 -10.30 -38.71 8.83
C TRP A 331 -10.73 -38.95 10.27
N ASP A 332 -11.01 -40.21 10.60
CA ASP A 332 -11.47 -40.71 11.91
C ASP A 332 -10.75 -40.08 13.12
#